data_AF-A0A1J1HJR3-F1
#
_entry.id   AF-A0A1J1HJR3-F1
#
_cell.length_a   1.000
_cell.length_b   1.000
_cell.length_c   1.000
_cell.angle_alpha   90.00
_cell.angle_beta   90.00
_cell.angle_gamma   90.00
#
_symmetry.space_group_name_H-M   'P 1'
#
loop_
_entity.id
_entity.type
_entity.pdbx_description
1 polymer ?
#
loop_
_entity_poly.entity_id
_entity_poly.type
_entity_poly.pdbx_seq_one_letter_code
_entity_poly.pdbx_strand_id
1 'polypeptide(L)'
;MIKLVAIVFLSLVSISKGQLDPFEVCVGQPDGTLVGVGQDISCTAYFYCENEYGFEEDCVEVYQDELEFNYETLACDFADVVGCAAYQPVDPVDPVDPVDPVDPDPPPPEPETDPETDPPEVLPPVTEPTEAPPPTELPPIDPSIPDIECPTNRPGEIIFFESSNCSEYFICSNGVQARMLCMEGFTWNQDELQCDYPIFSRCSSNIEIDGMDVRCTRTGFYTTAYPRDCTKFVFCSQGIPMVQNCPIGYAWHLERCVERQFASCPDLRRLL
;
A
#
# COMPACT_ATOMS: atom_id res chain seq x y z
N MET A 1 54.78 7.31 -57.74
CA MET A 1 53.34 6.97 -57.78
C MET A 1 52.98 6.27 -56.47
N ILE A 2 52.51 7.01 -55.48
CA ILE A 2 51.99 6.46 -54.21
C ILE A 2 50.63 7.16 -54.03
N LYS A 3 49.54 6.39 -54.17
CA LYS A 3 48.17 6.90 -54.03
C LYS A 3 47.90 7.13 -52.53
N LEU A 4 47.59 8.38 -52.15
CA LEU A 4 46.98 8.68 -50.84
C LEU A 4 45.62 8.00 -50.80
N VAL A 5 45.45 7.03 -49.91
CA VAL A 5 44.14 6.53 -49.50
C VAL A 5 43.75 7.30 -48.25
N ALA A 6 42.86 8.28 -48.40
CA ALA A 6 42.25 8.96 -47.26
C ALA A 6 41.25 7.99 -46.61
N ILE A 7 41.64 7.40 -45.48
CA ILE A 7 40.76 6.60 -44.65
C ILE A 7 39.91 7.59 -43.86
N VAL A 8 38.71 7.86 -44.34
CA VAL A 8 37.68 8.56 -43.58
C VAL A 8 37.20 7.59 -42.50
N PHE A 9 37.64 7.79 -41.26
CA PHE A 9 37.02 7.17 -40.10
C PHE A 9 35.64 7.82 -39.93
N LEU A 10 34.63 7.26 -40.61
CA LEU A 10 33.25 7.44 -40.22
C LEU A 10 33.10 6.79 -38.86
N SER A 11 33.11 7.61 -37.81
CA SER A 11 32.70 7.21 -36.48
C SER A 11 31.31 6.61 -36.59
N LEU A 12 31.22 5.28 -36.57
CA LEU A 12 29.98 4.59 -36.31
C LEU A 12 29.63 4.92 -34.87
N VAL A 13 28.90 6.03 -34.68
CA VAL A 13 28.10 6.19 -33.47
C VAL A 13 27.10 5.05 -33.55
N SER A 14 27.37 3.98 -32.81
CA SER A 14 26.36 3.00 -32.49
C SER A 14 25.25 3.76 -31.78
N ILE A 15 24.19 4.13 -32.49
CA ILE A 15 22.92 4.45 -31.85
C ILE A 15 22.48 3.11 -31.28
N SER A 16 22.81 2.88 -30.00
CA SER A 16 22.14 1.85 -29.22
C SER A 16 20.65 2.15 -29.34
N LYS A 17 19.89 1.15 -29.80
CA LYS A 17 18.43 1.19 -29.72
C LYS A 17 18.06 1.63 -28.29
N GLY A 18 17.16 2.60 -28.18
CA GLY A 18 16.81 3.25 -26.93
C GLY A 18 16.49 2.24 -25.85
N GLN A 19 17.44 2.05 -24.94
CA GLN A 19 17.15 1.55 -23.62
C GLN A 19 16.60 2.76 -22.88
N LEU A 20 15.30 2.75 -22.54
CA LEU A 20 14.71 3.83 -21.74
C LEU A 20 15.57 3.97 -20.47
N ASP A 21 16.13 5.15 -20.25
CA ASP A 21 16.88 5.43 -19.02
C ASP A 21 15.85 5.55 -17.88
N PRO A 22 15.91 4.69 -16.84
CA PRO A 22 15.01 4.78 -15.68
C PRO A 22 14.99 6.16 -15.03
N PHE A 23 16.08 6.93 -15.17
CA PHE A 23 16.21 8.27 -14.62
C PHE A 23 15.56 9.36 -15.50
N GLU A 24 15.14 9.05 -16.73
CA GLU A 24 14.46 9.99 -17.63
C GLU A 24 12.94 9.76 -17.73
N VAL A 25 12.42 8.72 -17.06
CA VAL A 25 11.01 8.28 -17.13
C VAL A 25 10.01 9.36 -16.69
N CYS A 26 10.37 10.14 -15.67
CA CYS A 26 9.50 11.15 -15.06
C CYS A 26 9.81 12.59 -15.49
N VAL A 27 10.74 12.79 -16.43
CA VAL A 27 11.10 14.14 -16.91
C VAL A 27 9.92 14.71 -17.70
N GLY A 28 9.33 15.80 -17.19
CA GLY A 28 8.16 16.45 -17.78
C GLY A 28 6.83 15.78 -17.48
N GLN A 29 6.80 14.76 -16.62
CA GLN A 29 5.56 14.19 -16.09
C GLN A 29 5.07 15.01 -14.88
N PRO A 30 3.75 15.19 -14.71
CA PRO A 30 3.19 15.76 -13.48
C PRO A 30 3.47 14.88 -12.25
N ASP A 31 3.54 15.48 -11.07
CA ASP A 31 3.62 14.73 -9.81
C ASP A 31 2.40 13.83 -9.63
N GLY A 32 2.63 12.61 -9.13
CA GLY A 32 1.61 11.58 -8.96
C GLY A 32 1.33 10.73 -10.21
N THR A 33 2.02 10.98 -11.31
CA THR A 33 1.91 10.18 -12.54
C THR A 33 2.52 8.80 -12.33
N LEU A 34 1.82 7.76 -12.78
CA LEU A 34 2.33 6.39 -12.83
C LEU A 34 2.81 6.07 -14.24
N VAL A 35 4.04 5.58 -14.38
CA VAL A 35 4.63 5.26 -15.68
C VAL A 35 5.13 3.82 -15.68
N GLY A 36 4.63 3.01 -16.60
CA GLY A 36 5.09 1.63 -16.76
C GLY A 36 6.51 1.56 -17.34
N VAL A 37 7.25 0.50 -17.00
CA VAL A 37 8.60 0.23 -17.54
C VAL A 37 8.48 -0.28 -18.98
N GLY A 38 8.22 0.63 -19.91
CA GLY A 38 8.06 0.29 -21.32
C GLY A 38 9.41 0.06 -22.02
N GLN A 39 9.74 -1.20 -22.31
CA GLN A 39 10.03 -1.70 -23.68
C GLN A 39 10.72 -3.07 -23.70
N ASP A 40 11.18 -3.60 -22.57
CA ASP A 40 11.66 -4.98 -22.52
C ASP A 40 11.51 -5.54 -21.08
N ILE A 41 10.47 -6.36 -20.89
CA ILE A 41 10.48 -7.64 -20.15
C ILE A 41 9.85 -7.72 -18.73
N SER A 42 9.43 -6.65 -18.05
CA SER A 42 8.72 -6.85 -16.77
C SER A 42 7.65 -5.81 -16.49
N CYS A 43 6.39 -6.17 -16.75
CA CYS A 43 5.24 -5.42 -16.21
C CYS A 43 5.04 -5.69 -14.71
N THR A 44 6.06 -6.19 -14.01
CA THR A 44 6.03 -6.43 -12.57
C THR A 44 6.22 -5.15 -11.76
N ALA A 45 6.67 -4.06 -12.40
CA ALA A 45 6.98 -2.80 -11.75
C ALA A 45 6.50 -1.59 -12.56
N TYR A 46 6.33 -0.47 -11.86
CA TYR A 46 5.99 0.84 -12.41
C TYR A 46 6.78 1.93 -11.67
N PHE A 47 6.82 3.13 -12.25
CA PHE A 47 7.41 4.30 -11.61
C PHE A 47 6.32 5.24 -11.12
N TYR A 48 6.43 5.68 -9.86
CA TYR A 48 5.71 6.82 -9.33
C TYR A 48 6.55 8.09 -9.51
N CYS A 49 6.01 9.09 -10.19
CA CYS A 49 6.72 10.34 -10.46
C CYS A 49 6.50 11.38 -9.36
N GLU A 50 7.58 11.92 -8.82
CA GLU A 50 7.56 13.03 -7.87
C GLU A 50 8.80 13.93 -8.07
N ASN A 51 8.58 15.23 -8.25
CA ASN A 51 9.62 16.23 -8.50
C ASN A 51 10.54 15.88 -9.70
N GLU A 52 9.96 15.38 -10.79
CA GLU A 52 10.66 14.87 -11.99
C GLU A 52 11.50 13.58 -11.77
N TYR A 53 11.48 13.01 -10.55
CA TYR A 53 12.13 11.75 -10.23
C TYR A 53 11.14 10.59 -10.27
N GLY A 54 11.57 9.46 -10.83
CA GLY A 54 10.82 8.21 -10.78
C GLY A 54 11.26 7.35 -9.60
N PHE A 55 10.28 6.85 -8.85
CA PHE A 55 10.44 5.85 -7.80
C PHE A 55 9.89 4.53 -8.32
N GLU A 56 10.74 3.51 -8.45
CA GLU A 56 10.35 2.17 -8.90
C GLU A 56 9.57 1.46 -7.80
N GLU A 57 8.40 0.93 -8.14
CA GLU A 57 7.50 0.21 -7.25
C GLU A 57 7.04 -1.09 -7.91
N ASP A 58 7.01 -2.17 -7.14
CA ASP A 58 6.54 -3.48 -7.60
C ASP A 58 5.02 -3.61 -7.42
N CYS A 59 4.37 -4.34 -8.33
CA CYS A 59 2.99 -4.75 -8.14
C CYS A 59 2.89 -5.79 -7.01
N VAL A 60 1.97 -5.55 -6.08
CA VAL A 60 1.77 -6.41 -4.90
C VAL A 60 1.16 -7.75 -5.31
N GLU A 61 1.74 -8.87 -4.84
CA GLU A 61 1.16 -10.20 -5.01
C GLU A 61 -0.13 -10.36 -4.18
N VAL A 62 -1.18 -10.90 -4.80
CA VAL A 62 -2.46 -11.14 -4.15
C VAL A 62 -2.78 -12.63 -4.23
N TYR A 63 -2.88 -13.30 -3.08
CA TYR A 63 -3.22 -14.74 -2.99
C TYR A 63 -2.34 -15.70 -3.82
N GLN A 64 -1.03 -15.43 -3.90
CA GLN A 64 -0.07 -16.19 -4.71
C GLN A 64 -0.17 -15.96 -6.22
N ASP A 65 -1.01 -15.00 -6.65
CA ASP A 65 -1.03 -14.50 -8.01
C ASP A 65 -0.18 -13.22 -8.07
N GLU A 66 0.84 -13.23 -8.94
CA GLU A 66 1.65 -12.06 -9.28
C GLU A 66 0.81 -11.12 -10.16
N LEU A 67 0.64 -9.87 -9.73
CA LEU A 67 -0.07 -8.85 -10.49
C LEU A 67 0.89 -8.12 -11.44
N GLU A 68 0.36 -7.65 -12.56
CA GLU A 68 1.12 -6.91 -13.56
C GLU A 68 0.55 -5.49 -13.73
N PHE A 69 1.43 -4.52 -13.96
CA PHE A 69 1.05 -3.14 -14.17
C PHE A 69 0.42 -2.94 -15.54
N ASN A 70 -0.83 -2.52 -15.53
CA ASN A 70 -1.60 -2.13 -16.70
C ASN A 70 -1.42 -0.64 -16.99
N TYR A 71 -0.73 -0.34 -18.09
CA TYR A 71 -0.44 1.04 -18.50
C TYR A 71 -1.67 1.78 -19.06
N GLU A 72 -2.73 1.07 -19.45
CA GLU A 72 -3.96 1.70 -19.94
C GLU A 72 -4.83 2.19 -18.77
N THR A 73 -4.88 1.41 -17.69
CA THR A 73 -5.67 1.70 -16.49
C THR A 73 -4.86 2.37 -15.38
N LEU A 74 -3.53 2.41 -15.52
CA LEU A 74 -2.57 2.88 -14.52
C LEU A 74 -2.75 2.17 -13.17
N ALA A 75 -2.92 0.85 -13.21
CA ALA A 75 -3.16 0.03 -12.03
C ALA A 75 -2.50 -1.36 -12.16
N CYS A 76 -2.21 -2.02 -11.03
CA CYS A 76 -1.83 -3.42 -11.04
C CYS A 76 -3.07 -4.29 -11.22
N ASP A 77 -3.12 -5.04 -12.31
CA ASP A 77 -4.21 -5.93 -12.71
C ASP A 77 -3.70 -7.37 -12.84
N PHE A 78 -4.61 -8.34 -12.99
CA PHE A 78 -4.23 -9.72 -13.27
C PHE A 78 -3.63 -9.84 -14.69
N ALA A 79 -2.60 -10.67 -14.84
CA ALA A 79 -1.85 -10.85 -16.09
C ALA A 79 -2.72 -11.20 -17.32
N ASP A 80 -3.92 -11.76 -17.13
CA ASP A 80 -4.87 -12.09 -18.19
C ASP A 80 -5.72 -10.89 -18.69
N VAL A 81 -5.69 -9.77 -17.96
CA VAL A 81 -6.41 -8.52 -18.28
C VAL A 81 -5.43 -7.39 -18.67
N VAL A 82 -4.14 -7.57 -18.40
CA VAL A 82 -3.12 -6.55 -18.62
C VAL A 82 -2.74 -6.52 -20.10
N GLY A 83 -2.79 -5.34 -20.73
CA GLY A 83 -2.32 -5.11 -22.10
C GLY A 83 -0.80 -5.20 -22.28
N CYS A 84 -0.09 -5.88 -21.37
CA CYS A 84 1.37 -6.02 -21.34
C CYS A 84 1.81 -6.87 -22.53
N ALA A 85 2.19 -6.22 -23.62
CA ALA A 85 2.74 -6.90 -24.78
C ALA A 85 4.18 -7.36 -24.48
N ALA A 86 4.33 -8.46 -23.72
CA ALA A 86 5.40 -9.39 -24.04
C ALA A 86 5.19 -9.76 -25.51
N TYR A 87 6.19 -9.52 -26.35
CA TYR A 87 6.20 -9.90 -27.76
C TYR A 87 6.06 -11.43 -27.85
N GLN A 88 4.84 -11.96 -27.72
CA GLN A 88 4.55 -13.34 -28.05
C GLN A 88 4.82 -13.45 -29.55
N PRO A 89 5.72 -14.35 -30.01
CA PRO A 89 5.76 -14.67 -31.43
C PRO A 89 4.35 -15.17 -31.77
N VAL A 90 3.64 -14.42 -32.61
CA VAL A 90 2.36 -14.86 -33.18
C VAL A 90 2.57 -16.24 -33.78
N ASP A 91 2.03 -17.27 -33.13
CA ASP A 91 1.84 -18.56 -33.77
C ASP A 91 1.05 -18.32 -35.08
N PRO A 92 1.44 -18.96 -36.19
CA PRO A 92 0.88 -18.65 -37.50
C PRO A 92 -0.61 -18.97 -37.54
N VAL A 93 -1.42 -17.91 -37.40
CA VAL A 93 -2.82 -17.69 -37.83
C VAL A 93 -3.67 -18.96 -37.89
N ASP A 94 -4.42 -19.22 -36.82
CA ASP A 94 -5.69 -19.97 -36.95
C ASP A 94 -6.77 -19.04 -37.55
N PRO A 95 -7.69 -19.57 -38.38
CA PRO A 95 -8.50 -18.76 -39.28
C PRO A 95 -9.64 -18.01 -38.58
N VAL A 96 -9.54 -16.68 -38.61
CA VAL A 96 -10.58 -15.62 -38.60
C VAL A 96 -11.93 -16.01 -37.97
N ASP A 97 -12.13 -15.63 -36.71
CA ASP A 97 -13.46 -15.47 -36.13
C ASP A 97 -14.18 -14.23 -36.71
N PRO A 98 -15.54 -14.24 -36.75
CA PRO A 98 -16.32 -13.21 -37.45
C PRO A 98 -16.15 -11.84 -36.80
N VAL A 99 -16.05 -10.80 -37.64
CA VAL A 99 -15.97 -9.39 -37.22
C VAL A 99 -17.27 -9.00 -36.52
N ASP A 100 -17.18 -8.65 -35.24
CA ASP A 100 -18.30 -8.08 -34.47
C ASP A 100 -18.72 -6.70 -35.02
N PRO A 101 -20.00 -6.30 -34.86
CA PRO A 101 -20.51 -5.05 -35.41
C PRO A 101 -19.85 -3.84 -34.74
N VAL A 102 -19.40 -2.89 -35.57
CA VAL A 102 -18.85 -1.60 -35.12
C VAL A 102 -19.94 -0.79 -34.41
N ASP A 103 -19.73 -0.49 -33.13
CA ASP A 103 -20.58 0.44 -32.36
C ASP A 103 -20.40 1.88 -32.88
N PRO A 104 -21.47 2.71 -32.89
CA PRO A 104 -21.41 4.07 -33.38
C PRO A 104 -20.63 4.99 -32.41
N ASP A 105 -19.79 5.86 -32.99
CA ASP A 105 -18.95 6.82 -32.28
C ASP A 105 -19.72 7.72 -31.29
N PRO A 106 -19.16 7.99 -30.10
CA PRO A 106 -19.74 8.93 -29.15
C PRO A 106 -19.72 10.37 -29.68
N PRO A 107 -20.67 11.23 -29.25
CA PRO A 107 -20.71 12.61 -29.68
C PRO A 107 -19.52 13.41 -29.12
N PRO A 108 -19.06 14.45 -29.85
CA PRO A 108 -17.90 15.24 -29.45
C PRO A 108 -18.17 16.02 -28.15
N PRO A 109 -17.15 16.17 -27.28
CA PRO A 109 -17.29 16.92 -26.03
C PRO A 109 -17.51 18.42 -26.28
N GLU A 110 -18.31 19.05 -25.43
CA GLU A 110 -18.57 20.50 -25.43
C GLU A 110 -17.30 21.30 -25.07
N PRO A 111 -17.18 22.55 -25.55
CA PRO A 111 -15.98 23.36 -25.31
C PRO A 111 -15.98 23.88 -23.87
N GLU A 112 -14.99 23.45 -23.09
CA GLU A 112 -14.74 23.96 -21.75
C GLU A 112 -14.12 25.36 -21.81
N THR A 113 -14.64 26.27 -20.98
CA THR A 113 -14.17 27.65 -20.86
C THR A 113 -13.00 27.73 -19.89
N ASP A 114 -11.89 28.35 -20.35
CA ASP A 114 -10.65 28.59 -19.60
C ASP A 114 -10.88 29.23 -18.22
N PRO A 115 -10.19 28.78 -17.16
CA PRO A 115 -10.21 29.45 -15.86
C PRO A 115 -9.30 30.69 -15.88
N GLU A 116 -9.87 31.80 -15.39
CA GLU A 116 -9.22 33.10 -15.24
C GLU A 116 -8.02 33.00 -14.29
N THR A 117 -6.86 33.50 -14.73
CA THR A 117 -5.60 33.48 -13.99
C THR A 117 -5.61 34.49 -12.84
N ASP A 118 -5.44 34.01 -11.62
CA ASP A 118 -5.32 34.85 -10.41
C ASP A 118 -4.01 35.66 -10.42
N PRO A 119 -3.98 36.90 -9.86
CA PRO A 119 -2.80 37.74 -9.86
C PRO A 119 -1.72 37.23 -8.88
N PRO A 120 -0.44 37.56 -9.11
CA PRO A 120 0.63 37.10 -8.24
C PRO A 120 0.59 37.78 -6.88
N GLU A 121 0.63 36.96 -5.82
CA GLU A 121 0.70 37.40 -4.44
C GLU A 121 2.09 37.99 -4.12
N VAL A 122 2.12 39.19 -3.54
CA VAL A 122 3.34 39.92 -3.20
C VAL A 122 3.88 39.40 -1.86
N LEU A 123 5.03 38.72 -1.89
CA LEU A 123 5.70 38.23 -0.69
C LEU A 123 6.21 39.40 0.20
N PRO A 124 6.06 39.30 1.54
CA PRO A 124 6.55 40.31 2.48
C PRO A 124 8.09 40.31 2.60
N PRO A 125 8.69 41.41 3.08
CA PRO A 125 10.14 41.54 3.16
C PRO A 125 10.74 40.63 4.24
N VAL A 126 11.82 39.94 3.86
CA VAL A 126 12.65 39.11 4.76
C VAL A 126 13.37 40.02 5.76
N THR A 127 13.01 39.92 7.03
CA THR A 127 13.73 40.56 8.15
C THR A 127 14.95 39.73 8.57
N GLU A 128 16.03 40.44 8.92
CA GLU A 128 17.35 39.95 9.36
C GLU A 128 17.32 38.84 10.44
N PRO A 129 18.42 38.05 10.57
CA PRO A 129 18.47 36.93 11.50
C PRO A 129 18.48 37.44 12.94
N THR A 130 17.43 37.10 13.67
CA THR A 130 17.35 37.31 15.11
C THR A 130 18.25 36.31 15.82
N GLU A 131 19.08 36.81 16.72
CA GLU A 131 19.99 36.05 17.58
C GLU A 131 19.25 34.91 18.29
N ALA A 132 19.86 33.72 18.33
CA ALA A 132 19.24 32.52 18.87
C ALA A 132 18.81 32.73 20.35
N PRO A 133 17.58 32.32 20.73
CA PRO A 133 17.13 32.43 22.10
C PRO A 133 18.05 31.59 23.04
N PRO A 134 18.17 31.99 24.32
CA PRO A 134 18.96 31.24 25.29
C PRO A 134 18.44 29.81 25.44
N PRO A 135 19.27 28.85 25.90
CA PRO A 135 18.88 27.45 26.02
C PRO A 135 17.63 27.32 26.88
N THR A 136 16.53 26.90 26.26
CA THR A 136 15.26 26.67 26.94
C THR A 136 15.47 25.59 28.00
N GLU A 137 15.12 25.91 29.24
CA GLU A 137 15.03 24.95 30.33
C GLU A 137 14.12 23.79 29.89
N LEU A 138 14.53 22.55 30.18
CA LEU A 138 13.78 21.34 29.81
C LEU A 138 12.30 21.50 30.20
N PRO A 139 11.35 21.19 29.29
CA PRO A 139 9.94 21.32 29.60
C PRO A 139 9.58 20.47 30.83
N PRO A 140 8.65 20.94 31.69
CA PRO A 140 8.21 20.19 32.85
C PRO A 140 7.67 18.83 32.41
N ILE A 141 8.14 17.77 33.07
CA ILE A 141 7.74 16.38 32.83
C ILE A 141 6.21 16.29 33.00
N ASP A 142 5.50 15.93 31.93
CA ASP A 142 4.06 15.74 31.96
C ASP A 142 3.73 14.47 32.77
N PRO A 143 3.08 14.59 33.94
CA PRO A 143 2.78 13.45 34.80
C PRO A 143 1.74 12.47 34.22
N SER A 144 1.16 12.76 33.05
CA SER A 144 0.26 11.85 32.33
C SER A 144 0.98 10.86 31.42
N ILE A 145 2.29 11.04 31.20
CA ILE A 145 3.10 10.13 30.39
C ILE A 145 3.57 8.96 31.28
N PRO A 146 3.28 7.70 30.93
CA PRO A 146 3.85 6.56 31.65
C PRO A 146 5.38 6.61 31.59
N ASP A 147 6.04 6.43 32.74
CA ASP A 147 7.51 6.38 32.82
C ASP A 147 8.01 5.10 32.14
N ILE A 148 8.40 5.19 30.86
CA ILE A 148 9.22 4.16 30.22
C ILE A 148 10.67 4.46 30.55
N GLU A 149 11.38 3.49 31.14
CA GLU A 149 12.81 3.61 31.40
C GLU A 149 13.59 3.50 30.09
N CYS A 150 13.96 4.64 29.51
CA CYS A 150 14.82 4.67 28.33
C CYS A 150 16.23 4.13 28.65
N PRO A 151 16.78 3.24 27.81
CA PRO A 151 18.17 2.78 27.96
C PRO A 151 19.16 3.94 27.86
N THR A 152 20.04 4.09 28.86
CA THR A 152 21.14 5.08 28.87
C THR A 152 22.45 4.52 28.32
N ASN A 153 22.55 3.19 28.18
CA ASN A 153 23.75 2.50 27.72
C ASN A 153 23.92 2.44 26.19
N ARG A 154 23.00 3.06 25.44
CA ARG A 154 23.03 3.12 23.96
C ARG A 154 22.96 4.57 23.46
N PRO A 155 24.01 5.37 23.69
CA PRO A 155 24.02 6.76 23.27
C PRO A 155 23.95 6.88 21.74
N GLY A 156 23.10 7.79 21.24
CA GLY A 156 22.89 8.04 19.82
C GLY A 156 21.95 7.08 19.10
N GLU A 157 21.51 5.98 19.73
CA GLU A 157 20.50 5.09 19.18
C GLU A 157 19.09 5.67 19.41
N ILE A 158 18.23 5.52 18.41
CA ILE A 158 16.80 5.81 18.52
C ILE A 158 16.10 4.47 18.73
N ILE A 159 15.39 4.34 19.84
CA ILE A 159 14.70 3.11 20.23
C ILE A 159 13.21 3.43 20.34
N PHE A 160 12.36 2.58 19.75
CA PHE A 160 10.92 2.76 19.79
C PHE A 160 10.27 1.78 20.76
N PHE A 161 9.32 2.27 21.54
CA PHE A 161 8.56 1.48 22.51
C PHE A 161 7.06 1.64 22.30
N GLU A 162 6.34 0.53 22.48
CA GLU A 162 4.90 0.48 22.43
C GLU A 162 4.28 1.19 23.64
N SER A 163 3.19 1.93 23.42
CA SER A 163 2.37 2.46 24.50
C SER A 163 1.18 1.53 24.78
N SER A 164 0.65 1.62 26.00
CA SER A 164 -0.65 1.03 26.35
C SER A 164 -1.83 1.68 25.61
N ASN A 165 -1.65 2.91 25.11
CA ASN A 165 -2.59 3.57 24.22
C ASN A 165 -2.16 3.34 22.77
N CYS A 166 -3.00 2.67 21.98
CA CYS A 166 -2.64 2.25 20.63
C CYS A 166 -2.38 3.38 19.64
N SER A 167 -2.95 4.56 19.89
CA SER A 167 -2.78 5.74 19.03
C SER A 167 -1.50 6.51 19.34
N GLU A 168 -0.61 5.98 20.17
CA GLU A 168 0.64 6.62 20.54
C GLU A 168 1.78 5.60 20.69
N TYR A 169 3.00 6.11 20.67
CA TYR A 169 4.22 5.34 20.91
C TYR A 169 5.28 6.23 21.54
N PHE A 170 6.38 5.63 21.98
CA PHE A 170 7.48 6.35 22.59
C PHE A 170 8.76 6.19 21.78
N ILE A 171 9.51 7.29 21.67
CA ILE A 171 10.86 7.31 21.13
C ILE A 171 11.82 7.60 22.27
N CYS A 172 12.82 6.74 22.44
CA CYS A 172 13.91 6.91 23.38
C CYS A 172 15.19 7.30 22.64
N SER A 173 15.87 8.33 23.12
CA SER A 173 17.24 8.64 22.71
C SER A 173 18.02 9.22 23.89
N ASN A 174 19.24 8.72 24.11
CA ASN A 174 20.13 9.18 25.19
C ASN A 174 19.46 9.20 26.59
N GLY A 175 18.61 8.23 26.88
CA GLY A 175 17.88 8.15 28.16
C GLY A 175 16.69 9.10 28.28
N VAL A 176 16.33 9.83 27.22
CA VAL A 176 15.18 10.74 27.18
C VAL A 176 14.07 10.11 26.34
N GLN A 177 12.86 10.03 26.90
CA GLN A 177 11.65 9.61 26.17
C GLN A 177 10.93 10.81 25.55
N ALA A 178 10.37 10.60 24.37
CA ALA A 178 9.41 11.49 23.73
C ALA A 178 8.16 10.70 23.35
N ARG A 179 6.99 11.23 23.69
CA ARG A 179 5.69 10.69 23.27
C ARG A 179 5.38 11.14 21.85
N MET A 180 4.96 10.21 21.01
CA MET A 180 4.54 10.44 19.64
C MET A 180 3.12 9.92 19.44
N LEU A 181 2.36 10.59 18.58
CA LEU A 181 0.99 10.20 18.25
C LEU A 181 0.95 9.65 16.82
N CYS A 182 0.17 8.59 16.64
CA CYS A 182 -0.28 8.19 15.31
C CYS A 182 -1.39 9.13 14.83
N MET A 183 -1.53 9.23 13.52
CA MET A 183 -2.66 9.93 12.91
C MET A 183 -3.98 9.26 13.29
N GLU A 184 -5.08 10.02 13.27
CA GLU A 184 -6.39 9.49 13.60
C GLU A 184 -6.74 8.27 12.74
N GLY A 185 -7.20 7.20 13.37
CA GLY A 185 -7.51 5.93 12.71
C GLY A 185 -6.33 4.95 12.56
N PHE A 186 -5.10 5.37 12.87
CA PHE A 186 -3.90 4.52 12.84
C PHE A 186 -3.45 4.14 14.25
N THR A 187 -2.73 3.02 14.35
CA THR A 187 -2.20 2.51 15.61
C THR A 187 -0.74 2.08 15.47
N TRP A 188 0.01 2.16 16.57
CA TRP A 188 1.43 1.82 16.56
C TRP A 188 1.67 0.33 16.31
N ASN A 189 2.46 0.02 15.30
CA ASN A 189 2.95 -1.32 14.98
C ASN A 189 4.40 -1.46 15.48
N GLN A 190 4.58 -2.10 16.64
CA GLN A 190 5.90 -2.31 17.25
C GLN A 190 6.83 -3.23 16.44
N ASP A 191 6.30 -4.04 15.51
CA ASP A 191 7.13 -4.91 14.67
C ASP A 191 7.77 -4.15 13.52
N GLU A 192 6.98 -3.32 12.84
CA GLU A 192 7.41 -2.52 11.69
C GLU A 192 7.95 -1.14 12.11
N LEU A 193 7.86 -0.81 13.41
CA LEU A 193 8.28 0.46 14.00
C LEU A 193 7.63 1.69 13.31
N GLN A 194 6.36 1.56 12.95
CA GLN A 194 5.58 2.61 12.30
C GLN A 194 4.10 2.60 12.74
N CYS A 195 3.41 3.70 12.51
CA CYS A 195 1.95 3.73 12.62
C CYS A 195 1.35 3.01 11.41
N ASP A 196 0.41 2.11 11.66
CA ASP A 196 -0.18 1.21 10.66
C ASP A 196 -1.69 1.13 10.87
N TYR A 197 -2.39 0.47 9.95
CA TYR A 197 -3.79 0.16 10.15
C TYR A 197 -3.97 -0.72 11.39
N PRO A 198 -5.06 -0.54 12.17
CA PRO A 198 -5.33 -1.32 13.37
C PRO A 198 -5.15 -2.82 13.18
N ILE A 199 -5.64 -3.36 12.07
CA ILE A 199 -5.58 -4.79 11.73
C ILE A 199 -4.16 -5.37 11.61
N PHE A 200 -3.16 -4.56 11.28
CA PHE A 200 -1.76 -4.99 11.15
C PHE A 200 -0.95 -4.69 12.41
N SER A 201 -1.42 -3.77 13.25
CA SER A 201 -0.80 -3.46 14.53
C SER A 201 -1.04 -4.57 15.57
N ARG A 202 -0.04 -4.79 16.43
CA ARG A 202 -0.20 -5.65 17.63
C ARG A 202 -1.19 -5.10 18.65
N CYS A 203 -1.63 -3.86 18.45
CA CYS A 203 -2.51 -3.15 19.37
C CYS A 203 -3.99 -3.47 19.12
N SER A 204 -4.37 -3.99 17.94
CA SER A 204 -5.72 -4.49 17.67
C SER A 204 -5.78 -6.00 17.81
N SER A 205 -5.84 -6.49 19.05
CA SER A 205 -6.17 -7.90 19.32
C SER A 205 -7.66 -8.21 19.16
N ASN A 206 -8.50 -7.18 19.00
CA ASN A 206 -9.95 -7.29 19.07
C ASN A 206 -10.54 -6.63 17.82
N ILE A 207 -11.03 -7.44 16.87
CA ILE A 207 -11.93 -6.94 15.85
C ILE A 207 -13.34 -7.10 16.41
N GLU A 208 -14.02 -5.97 16.63
CA GLU A 208 -15.43 -5.99 17.02
C GLU A 208 -16.28 -6.41 15.82
N ILE A 209 -16.78 -7.64 15.85
CA ILE A 209 -17.76 -8.14 14.87
C ILE A 209 -19.11 -8.15 15.57
N ASP A 210 -20.07 -7.37 15.08
CA ASP A 210 -21.40 -7.17 15.72
C ASP A 210 -21.33 -6.77 17.21
N GLY A 211 -20.35 -5.94 17.58
CA GLY A 211 -20.17 -5.43 18.94
C GLY A 211 -19.64 -6.45 19.94
N MET A 212 -18.91 -7.47 19.48
CA MET A 212 -18.24 -8.45 20.34
C MET A 212 -16.84 -8.80 19.83
N ASP A 213 -15.93 -9.02 20.79
CA ASP A 213 -14.50 -9.27 20.60
C ASP A 213 -14.24 -10.66 19.97
N VAL A 214 -13.78 -10.68 18.72
CA VAL A 214 -13.29 -11.88 18.03
C VAL A 214 -11.77 -11.77 17.87
N ARG A 215 -11.05 -12.73 18.46
CA ARG A 215 -9.59 -12.77 18.45
C ARG A 215 -9.04 -13.82 17.47
N CYS A 216 -8.30 -13.35 16.47
CA CYS A 216 -7.53 -14.21 15.58
C CYS A 216 -6.03 -14.16 15.94
N THR A 217 -5.35 -15.30 15.97
CA THR A 217 -3.89 -15.36 16.11
C THR A 217 -3.24 -14.97 14.80
N ARG A 218 -2.12 -14.24 14.89
CA ARG A 218 -1.36 -13.73 13.73
C ARG A 218 -0.88 -14.83 12.78
N THR A 219 -0.68 -16.04 13.29
CA THR A 219 -0.19 -17.16 12.49
C THR A 219 -1.23 -18.25 12.38
N GLY A 220 -1.22 -18.89 11.21
CA GLY A 220 -2.04 -20.05 10.92
C GLY A 220 -3.40 -19.72 10.32
N PHE A 221 -4.07 -20.82 9.99
CA PHE A 221 -5.42 -20.84 9.45
C PHE A 221 -6.23 -21.73 10.37
N TYR A 222 -7.27 -21.17 10.97
CA TYR A 222 -8.14 -21.92 11.85
C TYR A 222 -9.51 -21.29 11.89
N THR A 223 -10.46 -22.00 12.49
CA THR A 223 -11.83 -21.56 12.58
C THR A 223 -12.26 -21.49 14.03
N THR A 224 -13.15 -20.55 14.34
CA THR A 224 -13.73 -20.41 15.67
C THR A 224 -15.21 -20.09 15.57
N ALA A 225 -15.92 -20.20 16.69
CA ALA A 225 -17.35 -19.96 16.75
C ALA A 225 -17.68 -18.48 16.53
N TYR A 226 -18.74 -18.20 15.77
CA TYR A 226 -19.30 -16.86 15.70
C TYR A 226 -20.11 -16.56 16.98
N PRO A 227 -19.94 -15.37 17.59
CA PRO A 227 -20.68 -15.04 18.80
C PRO A 227 -22.19 -14.93 18.57
N ARG A 228 -22.98 -15.62 19.39
CA ARG A 228 -24.46 -15.54 19.40
C ARG A 228 -25.16 -15.81 18.07
N ASP A 229 -24.48 -16.42 17.10
CA ASP A 229 -25.14 -16.93 15.88
C ASP A 229 -24.42 -18.18 15.42
N CYS A 230 -24.93 -19.33 15.83
CA CYS A 230 -24.33 -20.61 15.44
C CYS A 230 -24.55 -20.93 13.96
N THR A 231 -25.32 -20.16 13.20
CA THR A 231 -25.39 -20.32 11.73
C THR A 231 -24.16 -19.73 11.04
N LYS A 232 -23.28 -19.06 11.81
CA LYS A 232 -22.03 -18.49 11.34
C LYS A 232 -20.83 -19.10 12.07
N PHE A 233 -19.67 -18.93 11.48
CA PHE A 233 -18.36 -19.18 12.10
C PHE A 233 -17.37 -18.12 11.62
N VAL A 234 -16.22 -18.04 12.28
CA VAL A 234 -15.13 -17.15 11.86
C VAL A 234 -13.99 -17.99 11.36
N PHE A 235 -13.52 -17.72 10.15
CA PHE A 235 -12.27 -18.23 9.61
C PHE A 235 -11.18 -17.19 9.85
N CYS A 236 -10.21 -17.52 10.69
CA CYS A 236 -9.04 -16.70 10.93
C CYS A 236 -7.97 -17.03 9.90
N SER A 237 -7.54 -16.03 9.14
CA SER A 237 -6.43 -16.11 8.19
C SER A 237 -5.38 -15.09 8.58
N GLN A 238 -4.25 -15.54 9.15
CA GLN A 238 -3.12 -14.65 9.47
C GLN A 238 -3.51 -13.41 10.29
N GLY A 239 -4.35 -13.58 11.31
CA GLY A 239 -4.87 -12.47 12.13
C GLY A 239 -6.14 -11.80 11.58
N ILE A 240 -6.56 -12.09 10.35
CA ILE A 240 -7.76 -11.53 9.72
C ILE A 240 -8.97 -12.45 9.98
N PRO A 241 -9.99 -12.00 10.74
CA PRO A 241 -11.25 -12.73 10.92
C PRO A 241 -12.15 -12.53 9.71
N MET A 242 -12.54 -13.64 9.09
CA MET A 242 -13.51 -13.65 8.00
C MET A 242 -14.78 -14.36 8.49
N VAL A 243 -15.90 -13.66 8.51
CA VAL A 243 -17.19 -14.25 8.90
C VAL A 243 -17.71 -15.13 7.77
N GLN A 244 -18.07 -16.36 8.11
CA GLN A 244 -18.58 -17.36 7.18
C GLN A 244 -19.92 -17.90 7.66
N ASN A 245 -20.78 -18.32 6.72
CA ASN A 245 -22.04 -18.98 7.04
C ASN A 245 -21.89 -20.50 6.95
N CYS A 246 -22.47 -21.21 7.91
CA CYS A 246 -22.71 -22.65 7.74
C CYS A 246 -23.76 -22.88 6.64
N PRO A 247 -23.74 -24.05 5.98
CA PRO A 247 -24.79 -24.43 5.04
C PRO A 247 -26.19 -24.37 5.68
N ILE A 248 -27.22 -24.17 4.87
CA ILE A 248 -28.60 -24.09 5.35
C ILE A 248 -28.97 -25.39 6.10
N GLY A 249 -29.46 -25.24 7.34
CA GLY A 249 -29.81 -26.36 8.21
C GLY A 249 -28.66 -26.86 9.12
N TYR A 250 -27.47 -26.29 8.99
CA TYR A 250 -26.30 -26.60 9.82
C TYR A 250 -26.06 -25.49 10.86
N ALA A 251 -25.28 -25.83 11.88
CA ALA A 251 -24.81 -24.92 12.91
C ALA A 251 -23.39 -25.30 13.36
N TRP A 252 -22.63 -24.32 13.80
CA TRP A 252 -21.26 -24.48 14.26
C TRP A 252 -21.17 -25.31 15.55
N HIS A 253 -20.30 -26.32 15.54
CA HIS A 253 -20.00 -27.16 16.69
C HIS A 253 -18.60 -27.75 16.59
N LEU A 254 -17.75 -27.49 17.59
CA LEU A 254 -16.40 -28.06 17.71
C LEU A 254 -15.61 -27.97 16.39
N GLU A 255 -15.38 -26.74 15.92
CA GLU A 255 -14.54 -26.42 14.76
C GLU A 255 -15.12 -26.82 13.39
N ARG A 256 -16.41 -27.15 13.31
CA ARG A 256 -17.07 -27.46 12.04
C ARG A 256 -18.58 -27.18 12.06
N CYS A 257 -19.17 -27.04 10.88
CA CYS A 257 -20.61 -27.03 10.73
C CYS A 257 -21.16 -28.47 10.82
N VAL A 258 -22.08 -28.71 11.74
CA VAL A 258 -22.83 -29.97 11.88
C VAL A 258 -24.32 -29.70 11.71
N GLU A 259 -25.13 -30.70 11.42
CA GLU A 259 -26.59 -30.50 11.36
C GLU A 259 -27.09 -29.89 12.67
N ARG A 260 -28.06 -28.96 12.59
CA ARG A 260 -28.49 -28.17 13.75
C ARG A 260 -28.88 -29.01 14.97
N GLN A 261 -29.41 -30.22 14.77
CA GLN A 261 -29.78 -31.15 15.84
C GLN A 261 -28.59 -31.70 16.66
N PHE A 262 -27.38 -31.66 16.10
CA PHE A 262 -26.15 -32.12 16.74
C PHE A 262 -25.26 -30.97 17.22
N ALA A 263 -25.64 -29.72 16.95
CA ALA A 263 -24.90 -28.56 17.43
C ALA A 263 -25.32 -28.18 18.85
N SER A 264 -24.34 -28.01 19.74
CA SER A 264 -24.56 -27.40 21.06
C SER A 264 -24.69 -25.88 20.94
N CYS A 265 -25.75 -25.41 20.29
CA CYS A 265 -26.05 -23.98 20.14
C CYS A 265 -27.01 -23.51 21.25
N PRO A 266 -26.68 -22.46 22.02
CA PRO A 266 -27.63 -21.83 22.93
C PRO A 266 -28.82 -21.27 22.15
N ASP A 267 -30.02 -21.77 22.42
CA ASP A 267 -31.24 -21.36 21.76
C ASP A 267 -31.58 -19.91 22.16
N LEU A 268 -31.24 -18.93 21.33
CA LEU A 268 -31.53 -17.49 21.57
C LEU A 268 -33.02 -17.16 21.63
N ARG A 269 -33.89 -18.14 21.33
CA ARG A 269 -35.35 -18.03 21.51
C ARG A 269 -35.83 -18.27 22.95
N ARG A 270 -34.94 -18.58 23.90
CA ARG A 270 -35.29 -18.80 25.31
C ARG A 270 -34.86 -17.68 26.27
N LEU A 271 -34.37 -16.54 25.75
CA LEU A 271 -33.95 -15.38 26.54
C LEU A 271 -34.89 -14.16 26.39
N LEU A 272 -36.15 -14.39 26.02
CA LEU A 272 -37.23 -13.40 26.09
C LEU A 272 -38.34 -13.90 27.03
#